data_AF-A0A382FNG2-F1
#
_entry.id   AF-A0A382FNG2-F1
#
_cell.length_a   1.000
_cell.length_b   1.000
_cell.length_c   1.000
_cell.angle_alpha   90.00
_cell.angle_beta   90.00
_cell.angle_gamma   90.00
#
_symmetry.space_group_name_H-M   'P 1'
#
loop_
_entity.id
_entity.type
_entity.pdbx_description
1 polymer ?
#
loop_
_entity_poly.entity_id
_entity_poly.type
_entity_poly.pdbx_seq_one_letter_code
_entity_poly.pdbx_strand_id
1 'polypeptide(L)'
;MDKINRYIATLNIDIETYQWNEQFLNQFAKPDAKLKSVSIPCIRKFVDDEIEDLTADELNEICYEGSEITFVVEESEFHKGFSKTFINEVGFTVRQMFDNVVDFEIKARPLSNWFGGIDCHHIYFDGFNKIDGTDNHYTIYWVLKYQSLIILCNIEN
;
A
#
# COMPACT_ATOMS: atom_id res chain seq x y z
N MET A 1 -0.94 -13.91 -6.41
CA MET A 1 -0.18 -12.85 -5.71
C MET A 1 0.53 -13.34 -4.46
N ASP A 2 0.47 -14.64 -4.19
CA ASP A 2 0.96 -15.24 -2.96
C ASP A 2 2.45 -14.99 -2.73
N LYS A 3 3.23 -14.88 -3.82
CA LYS A 3 4.63 -14.49 -3.71
C LYS A 3 4.83 -13.10 -3.13
N ILE A 4 4.01 -12.11 -3.47
CA ILE A 4 4.20 -10.73 -3.01
C ILE A 4 3.49 -10.45 -1.68
N ASN A 5 2.40 -11.15 -1.39
CA ASN A 5 1.64 -10.99 -0.14
C ASN A 5 2.42 -11.42 1.11
N ARG A 6 3.62 -11.99 0.95
CA ARG A 6 4.54 -12.30 2.05
C ARG A 6 5.39 -11.10 2.51
N TYR A 7 5.41 -10.01 1.75
CA TYR A 7 6.24 -8.86 2.04
C TYR A 7 5.52 -7.85 2.92
N ILE A 8 6.32 -7.10 3.67
CA ILE A 8 5.92 -6.02 4.55
C ILE A 8 6.43 -4.72 3.93
N ALA A 9 5.55 -3.73 3.81
CA ALA A 9 5.90 -2.40 3.33
C ALA A 9 5.11 -1.33 4.10
N THR A 10 5.68 -0.14 4.18
CA THR A 10 5.01 1.03 4.76
C THR A 10 4.97 2.15 3.74
N LEU A 11 3.77 2.68 3.52
CA LEU A 11 3.52 3.84 2.68
C LEU A 11 3.85 5.11 3.46
N ASN A 12 4.87 5.83 2.99
CA ASN A 12 5.18 7.15 3.48
C ASN A 12 4.44 8.18 2.62
N ILE A 13 3.59 8.96 3.26
CA ILE A 13 2.76 9.99 2.62
C ILE A 13 3.21 11.35 3.15
N ASP A 14 3.79 12.17 2.29
CA ASP A 14 4.10 13.57 2.60
C ASP A 14 2.88 14.43 2.31
N ILE A 15 2.18 14.79 3.38
CA ILE A 15 1.00 15.63 3.37
C ILE A 15 0.93 16.40 4.68
N GLU A 16 0.32 17.58 4.66
CA GLU A 16 0.10 18.35 5.88
C GLU A 16 -0.99 17.70 6.73
N THR A 17 -0.59 17.25 7.92
CA THR A 17 -1.51 16.63 8.87
C THR A 17 -1.78 17.50 10.08
N TYR A 18 -2.83 17.16 10.81
CA TYR A 18 -3.12 17.66 12.15
C TYR A 18 -3.60 16.51 13.03
N GLN A 19 -3.49 16.69 14.35
CA GLN A 19 -4.08 15.78 15.31
C GLN A 19 -5.48 16.31 15.65
N TRP A 20 -6.51 15.52 15.36
CA TRP A 20 -7.89 15.96 15.61
C TRP A 20 -8.20 16.03 17.11
N ASN A 21 -7.65 15.11 17.90
CA ASN A 21 -7.83 15.05 19.35
C ASN A 21 -6.61 14.38 19.99
N GLU A 22 -6.16 14.88 21.15
CA GLU A 22 -5.01 14.37 21.89
C GLU A 22 -5.12 12.88 22.26
N GLN A 23 -6.35 12.35 22.39
CA GLN A 23 -6.63 10.94 22.66
C GLN A 23 -6.53 10.06 21.40
N PHE A 24 -6.59 10.65 20.21
CA PHE A 24 -6.42 9.94 18.94
C PHE A 24 -4.97 10.09 18.47
N LEU A 25 -4.25 8.97 18.45
CA LEU A 25 -2.87 8.91 17.95
C LEU A 25 -2.79 9.02 16.42
N ASN A 26 -3.94 8.94 15.73
CA ASN A 26 -4.03 9.05 14.29
C ASN A 26 -3.88 10.52 13.86
N GLN A 27 -3.12 10.71 12.78
CA GLN A 27 -2.99 12.00 12.11
C GLN A 27 -3.97 12.07 10.95
N PHE A 28 -4.62 13.22 10.80
CA PHE A 28 -5.59 13.50 9.75
C PHE A 28 -5.00 14.49 8.77
N ALA A 29 -5.24 14.31 7.47
CA ALA A 29 -4.90 15.33 6.48
C ALA A 29 -5.68 16.62 6.79
N LYS A 30 -5.01 17.77 6.80
CA LYS A 30 -5.69 19.05 6.96
C LYS A 30 -6.72 19.25 5.84
N PRO A 31 -7.81 20.00 6.09
CA PRO A 31 -8.66 20.49 5.02
C PRO A 31 -7.81 21.16 3.93
N ASP A 32 -8.11 20.87 2.66
CA ASP A 32 -7.39 21.38 1.48
C ASP A 32 -5.90 20.99 1.37
N ALA A 33 -5.42 20.07 2.21
CA ALA A 33 -4.05 19.57 2.12
C ALA A 33 -3.82 18.93 0.74
N LYS A 34 -2.68 19.29 0.14
CA LYS A 34 -2.24 18.70 -1.12
C LYS A 34 -1.22 17.61 -0.82
N LEU A 35 -1.42 16.45 -1.44
CA LEU A 35 -0.45 15.38 -1.44
C LEU A 35 0.84 15.86 -2.13
N LYS A 36 1.97 15.86 -1.41
CA LYS A 36 3.26 16.30 -1.94
C LYS A 36 4.03 15.14 -2.55
N SER A 37 4.10 14.02 -1.83
CA SER A 37 4.72 12.78 -2.33
C SER A 37 4.18 11.54 -1.63
N VAL A 38 4.36 10.40 -2.29
CA VAL A 38 4.13 9.07 -1.72
C VAL A 38 5.38 8.24 -2.03
N SER A 39 5.80 7.39 -1.10
CA SER A 39 6.94 6.50 -1.30
C SER A 39 6.83 5.25 -0.43
N ILE A 40 7.53 4.19 -0.83
CA ILE A 40 7.78 3.00 -0.01
C ILE A 40 9.29 2.89 0.12
N PRO A 41 9.89 3.40 1.21
CA PRO A 41 11.35 3.50 1.32
C PRO A 41 12.03 2.14 1.52
N CYS A 42 11.28 1.15 2.03
CA CYS A 42 11.81 -0.14 2.42
C CYS A 42 10.73 -1.20 2.25
N ILE A 43 11.11 -2.31 1.63
CA ILE A 43 10.31 -3.53 1.47
C ILE A 43 11.04 -4.61 2.28
N ARG A 44 10.31 -5.31 3.13
CA ARG A 44 10.85 -6.30 4.07
C ARG A 44 10.10 -7.61 3.96
N LYS A 45 10.63 -8.65 4.59
CA LYS A 45 10.00 -9.97 4.73
C LYS A 45 10.05 -10.40 6.19
N PHE A 46 9.16 -11.33 6.54
CA PHE A 46 9.18 -11.99 7.82
C PHE A 46 9.86 -13.36 7.66
N VAL A 47 10.90 -13.62 8.44
CA VAL A 47 11.67 -14.88 8.44
C VAL A 47 11.93 -15.25 9.89
N ASP A 48 11.50 -16.45 10.31
CA ASP A 48 11.77 -17.00 11.65
C ASP A 48 11.49 -16.02 12.80
N ASP A 49 10.30 -15.41 12.77
CA ASP A 49 9.84 -14.40 13.74
C ASP A 49 10.58 -13.04 13.71
N GLU A 50 11.48 -12.85 12.76
CA GLU A 50 12.23 -11.61 12.56
C GLU A 50 11.84 -10.89 11.25
N ILE A 51 12.03 -9.56 11.26
CA ILE A 51 11.84 -8.70 10.09
C ILE A 51 13.19 -8.43 9.44
N GLU A 52 13.34 -8.87 8.20
CA GLU A 52 14.56 -8.70 7.41
C GLU A 52 14.35 -7.78 6.19
N ASP A 53 15.38 -7.02 5.85
CA ASP A 53 15.45 -6.28 4.59
C ASP A 53 15.67 -7.25 3.41
N LEU A 54 15.08 -6.94 2.25
CA LEU A 54 15.34 -7.70 1.04
C LEU A 54 16.72 -7.34 0.45
N THR A 55 17.43 -8.36 0.00
CA THR A 55 18.63 -8.21 -0.83
C THR A 55 18.28 -7.64 -2.22
N ALA A 56 19.31 -7.15 -2.93
CA ALA A 56 19.12 -6.67 -4.30
C ALA A 56 18.57 -7.74 -5.25
N ASP A 57 19.01 -8.99 -5.08
CA ASP A 57 18.57 -10.11 -5.90
C ASP A 57 17.10 -10.44 -5.64
N GLU A 58 16.67 -10.46 -4.38
CA GLU A 58 15.26 -10.66 -4.01
C GLU A 58 14.35 -9.55 -4.54
N LEU A 59 14.81 -8.29 -4.51
CA LEU A 59 14.06 -7.17 -5.08
C LEU A 59 13.89 -7.28 -6.61
N ASN A 60 14.81 -7.98 -7.27
CA ASN A 60 14.79 -8.21 -8.71
C ASN A 60 14.13 -9.53 -9.12
N GLU A 61 13.67 -10.37 -8.17
CA GLU A 61 12.91 -11.58 -8.49
C GLU A 61 11.56 -11.23 -9.12
N ILE A 62 11.17 -11.94 -10.18
CA ILE A 62 9.83 -11.86 -10.76
C ILE A 62 8.81 -12.42 -9.75
N CYS A 63 7.92 -11.55 -9.28
CA CYS A 63 6.85 -11.90 -8.35
C CYS A 63 5.48 -12.04 -9.01
N TYR A 64 5.33 -11.55 -10.25
CA TYR A 64 4.12 -11.69 -11.05
C TYR A 64 4.49 -11.85 -12.52
N GLU A 65 4.15 -13.00 -13.12
CA GLU A 65 4.58 -13.36 -14.49
C GLU A 65 3.68 -12.78 -15.59
N GLY A 66 2.49 -12.27 -15.24
CA GLY A 66 1.58 -11.68 -16.22
C GLY A 66 2.15 -10.42 -16.84
N SER A 67 1.85 -10.22 -18.13
CA SER A 67 2.38 -9.07 -18.88
C SER A 67 1.67 -7.75 -18.57
N GLU A 68 0.53 -7.82 -17.90
CA GLU A 68 -0.27 -6.68 -17.48
C GLU A 68 -0.88 -6.92 -16.10
N ILE A 69 -0.96 -5.87 -15.29
CA ILE A 69 -1.65 -5.88 -14.00
C ILE A 69 -2.43 -4.59 -13.81
N THR A 70 -3.66 -4.70 -13.31
CA THR A 70 -4.52 -3.55 -13.03
C THR A 70 -4.74 -3.43 -11.53
N PHE A 71 -4.38 -2.28 -10.96
CA PHE A 71 -4.76 -1.94 -9.60
C PHE A 71 -6.09 -1.19 -9.60
N VAL A 72 -6.94 -1.53 -8.64
CA VAL A 72 -8.30 -1.00 -8.53
C VAL A 72 -8.59 -0.61 -7.09
N VAL A 73 -9.24 0.53 -6.94
CA VAL A 73 -10.00 0.90 -5.75
C VAL A 73 -11.42 1.19 -6.21
N GLU A 74 -12.39 0.53 -5.61
CA GLU A 74 -13.80 0.66 -6.00
C GLU A 74 -14.38 2.00 -5.52
N GLU A 75 -15.45 2.44 -6.19
CA GLU A 75 -16.20 3.60 -5.74
C GLU A 75 -16.97 3.27 -4.46
N SER A 76 -16.90 4.17 -3.49
CA SER A 76 -17.57 4.08 -2.19
C SER A 76 -17.83 5.47 -1.62
N GLU A 77 -18.47 5.57 -0.46
CA GLU A 77 -18.62 6.84 0.25
C GLU A 77 -17.27 7.49 0.66
N PHE A 78 -16.21 6.68 0.73
CA PHE A 78 -14.87 7.10 1.14
C PHE A 78 -13.88 7.27 -0.02
N HIS A 79 -14.27 6.92 -1.25
CA HIS A 79 -13.38 7.01 -2.41
C HIS A 79 -14.16 7.08 -3.72
N LYS A 80 -13.75 7.95 -4.65
CA LYS A 80 -14.42 8.12 -5.96
C LYS A 80 -14.18 6.98 -6.98
N GLY A 81 -13.60 5.87 -6.53
CA GLY A 81 -13.04 4.84 -7.39
C GLY A 81 -11.84 5.31 -8.24
N PHE A 82 -10.96 4.38 -8.59
CA PHE A 82 -9.84 4.62 -9.50
C PHE A 82 -9.26 3.27 -9.94
N SER A 83 -8.77 3.20 -11.17
CA SER A 83 -7.98 2.06 -11.63
C SER A 83 -6.81 2.51 -12.50
N LYS A 84 -5.74 1.72 -12.49
CA LYS A 84 -4.61 1.93 -13.38
C LYS A 84 -3.97 0.60 -13.76
N THR A 85 -3.70 0.45 -15.04
CA THR A 85 -3.02 -0.72 -15.61
C THR A 85 -1.55 -0.41 -15.85
N PHE A 86 -0.71 -1.37 -15.50
CA PHE A 86 0.73 -1.39 -15.72
C PHE A 86 1.07 -2.56 -16.64
N ILE A 87 2.04 -2.36 -17.53
CA ILE A 87 2.42 -3.34 -18.56
C ILE A 87 3.92 -3.61 -18.47
N ASN A 88 4.30 -4.89 -18.53
CA ASN A 88 5.69 -5.35 -18.63
C ASN A 88 5.74 -6.71 -19.33
N GLU A 89 6.41 -6.80 -20.49
CA GLU A 89 6.42 -7.99 -21.33
C GLU A 89 7.04 -9.24 -20.69
N VAL A 90 7.91 -9.08 -19.68
CA VAL A 90 8.65 -10.18 -19.04
C VAL A 90 8.15 -10.53 -17.64
N GLY A 91 7.04 -9.91 -17.21
CA GLY A 91 6.55 -9.97 -15.84
C GLY A 91 7.19 -8.90 -14.95
N PHE A 92 6.69 -8.79 -13.72
CA PHE A 92 7.03 -7.72 -12.78
C PHE A 92 7.91 -8.25 -11.66
N THR A 93 9.01 -7.55 -11.40
CA THR A 93 9.84 -7.80 -10.22
C THR A 93 9.18 -7.26 -8.95
N VAL A 94 9.64 -7.72 -7.78
CA VAL A 94 9.20 -7.19 -6.48
C VAL A 94 9.33 -5.67 -6.44
N ARG A 95 10.49 -5.14 -6.85
CA ARG A 95 10.74 -3.69 -6.93
C ARG A 95 9.72 -2.99 -7.83
N GLN A 96 9.56 -3.47 -9.06
CA GLN A 96 8.64 -2.85 -10.03
C GLN A 96 7.20 -2.87 -9.53
N MET A 97 6.79 -3.93 -8.82
CA MET A 97 5.45 -4.01 -8.27
C MET A 97 5.20 -2.92 -7.23
N PHE A 98 6.12 -2.71 -6.28
CA PHE A 98 5.99 -1.66 -5.29
C PHE A 98 6.18 -0.26 -5.87
N ASP A 99 7.00 -0.09 -6.91
CA ASP A 99 7.09 1.17 -7.66
C ASP A 99 5.73 1.50 -8.34
N ASN A 100 5.07 0.50 -8.93
CA ASN A 100 3.73 0.65 -9.49
C ASN A 100 2.68 0.96 -8.41
N VAL A 101 2.81 0.36 -7.22
CA VAL A 101 1.95 0.69 -6.07
C VAL A 101 2.11 2.17 -5.73
N VAL A 102 3.35 2.68 -5.60
CA VAL A 102 3.59 4.11 -5.32
C VAL A 102 2.96 4.99 -6.39
N ASP A 103 3.18 4.68 -7.68
CA ASP A 103 2.60 5.45 -8.77
C ASP A 103 1.05 5.44 -8.75
N PHE A 104 0.44 4.29 -8.43
CA PHE A 104 -1.01 4.19 -8.23
C PHE A 104 -1.49 5.04 -7.07
N GLU A 105 -0.85 4.94 -5.90
CA GLU A 105 -1.23 5.64 -4.68
C GLU A 105 -1.13 7.17 -4.82
N ILE A 106 -0.15 7.68 -5.57
CA ILE A 106 -0.04 9.11 -5.91
C ILE A 106 -1.31 9.63 -6.60
N LYS A 107 -1.99 8.79 -7.40
CA LYS A 107 -3.18 9.16 -8.15
C LYS A 107 -4.48 8.82 -7.42
N ALA A 108 -4.50 7.69 -6.70
CA ALA A 108 -5.66 7.23 -5.96
C ALA A 108 -5.91 8.07 -4.70
N ARG A 109 -4.88 8.32 -3.86
CA ARG A 109 -5.04 8.99 -2.56
C ARG A 109 -5.79 10.32 -2.62
N PRO A 110 -5.52 11.24 -3.58
CA PRO A 110 -6.28 12.49 -3.69
C PRO A 110 -7.78 12.34 -3.97
N LEU A 111 -8.23 11.15 -4.39
CA LEU A 111 -9.63 10.83 -4.69
C LEU A 111 -10.36 10.21 -3.50
N SER A 112 -9.65 9.98 -2.38
CA SER A 112 -10.25 9.55 -1.13
C SER A 112 -11.00 10.69 -0.43
N ASN A 113 -11.92 10.30 0.44
CA ASN A 113 -12.75 11.17 1.27
C ASN A 113 -12.80 10.62 2.70
N TRP A 114 -11.63 10.39 3.27
CA TRP A 114 -11.49 9.83 4.60
C TRP A 114 -11.51 10.97 5.63
N PHE A 115 -12.60 11.03 6.42
CA PHE A 115 -12.90 12.17 7.31
C PHE A 115 -12.88 13.53 6.59
N GLY A 116 -13.39 13.58 5.36
CA GLY A 116 -13.45 14.81 4.56
C GLY A 116 -12.12 15.21 3.91
N GLY A 117 -11.11 14.34 3.93
CA GLY A 117 -9.79 14.61 3.35
C GLY A 117 -9.12 13.37 2.76
N ILE A 118 -7.83 13.51 2.47
CA ILE A 118 -7.00 12.43 1.93
C ILE A 118 -6.72 11.39 3.03
N ASP A 119 -6.90 10.11 2.70
CA ASP A 119 -6.57 9.01 3.60
C ASP A 119 -5.05 8.89 3.82
N CYS A 120 -4.60 9.29 5.01
CA CYS A 120 -3.25 9.11 5.53
C CYS A 120 -3.15 8.07 6.66
N HIS A 121 -4.18 7.23 6.86
CA HIS A 121 -4.27 6.30 8.00
C HIS A 121 -3.86 4.87 7.64
N HIS A 122 -4.27 4.41 6.46
CA HIS A 122 -3.98 3.06 5.98
C HIS A 122 -2.66 3.06 5.21
N ILE A 123 -1.58 2.72 5.92
CA ILE A 123 -0.21 2.86 5.41
C ILE A 123 0.62 1.58 5.52
N TYR A 124 0.14 0.53 6.20
CA TYR A 124 0.85 -0.74 6.29
C TYR A 124 0.30 -1.71 5.26
N PHE A 125 1.16 -2.21 4.38
CA PHE A 125 0.76 -3.10 3.31
C PHE A 125 0.27 -4.44 3.87
N ASP A 126 -0.90 -4.89 3.43
CA ASP A 126 -1.57 -6.13 3.86
C ASP A 126 -1.87 -7.06 2.68
N GLY A 127 -1.19 -6.83 1.55
CA GLY A 127 -1.30 -7.69 0.38
C GLY A 127 -2.19 -7.15 -0.73
N PHE A 128 -2.25 -7.94 -1.80
CA PHE A 128 -3.15 -7.75 -2.93
C PHE A 128 -4.24 -8.82 -2.91
N ASN A 129 -5.48 -8.39 -3.11
CA ASN A 129 -6.61 -9.28 -3.29
C ASN A 129 -7.09 -9.24 -4.74
N LYS A 130 -7.21 -10.42 -5.35
CA LYS A 130 -7.70 -10.55 -6.72
C LYS A 130 -9.20 -10.24 -6.75
N ILE A 131 -9.64 -9.49 -7.75
CA ILE A 131 -11.06 -9.22 -7.97
C ILE A 131 -11.67 -10.41 -8.73
N ASP A 132 -12.76 -10.96 -8.20
CA ASP A 132 -13.45 -12.10 -8.79
C ASP A 132 -13.89 -11.83 -10.24
N GLY A 133 -13.73 -12.83 -11.11
CA GLY A 133 -14.12 -12.74 -12.52
C GLY A 133 -13.14 -11.96 -13.41
N THR A 134 -11.98 -11.54 -12.89
CA THR A 134 -10.90 -10.92 -13.67
C THR A 134 -9.63 -11.75 -13.56
N ASP A 135 -8.73 -11.67 -14.54
CA ASP A 135 -7.47 -12.43 -14.49
C ASP A 135 -6.32 -11.67 -13.82
N ASN A 136 -6.32 -10.35 -13.96
CA ASN A 136 -5.20 -9.48 -13.59
C ASN A 136 -5.60 -8.20 -12.82
N HIS A 137 -6.83 -8.11 -12.30
CA HIS A 137 -7.24 -6.96 -11.49
C HIS A 137 -7.11 -7.28 -10.00
N TYR A 138 -6.51 -6.35 -9.27
CA TYR A 138 -6.21 -6.49 -7.86
C TYR A 138 -6.52 -5.21 -7.10
N THR A 139 -7.07 -5.37 -5.90
CA THR A 139 -7.17 -4.30 -4.90
C THR A 139 -5.97 -4.39 -3.96
N ILE A 140 -5.37 -3.25 -3.62
CA ILE A 140 -4.28 -3.15 -2.65
C ILE A 140 -4.89 -2.95 -1.26
N TYR A 141 -4.56 -3.82 -0.33
CA TYR A 141 -5.04 -3.72 1.05
C TYR A 141 -3.99 -3.04 1.92
N TRP A 142 -4.46 -2.11 2.74
CA TRP A 142 -3.65 -1.33 3.65
C TRP A 142 -4.30 -1.34 5.03
N VAL A 143 -3.54 -1.64 6.07
CA VAL A 143 -4.02 -1.61 7.46
C VAL A 143 -3.60 -0.34 8.18
N LEU A 144 -4.40 0.01 9.20
CA LEU A 144 -4.24 1.20 10.00
C LEU A 144 -2.92 1.21 10.76
N LYS A 145 -2.40 2.40 11.00
CA LYS A 145 -1.15 2.61 11.73
C LYS A 145 -1.10 1.92 13.12
N TYR A 146 -2.26 1.67 13.74
CA TYR A 146 -2.37 1.13 15.09
C TYR A 146 -2.46 -0.41 15.16
N GLN A 147 -2.90 -1.09 14.09
CA GLN A 147 -3.03 -2.55 14.09
C GLN A 147 -1.69 -3.28 13.92
N SER A 148 -0.69 -2.62 13.34
CA SER A 148 0.67 -3.18 13.25
C SER A 148 1.42 -3.21 14.57
N LEU A 149 1.05 -2.39 15.57
CA LEU A 149 1.57 -2.54 16.93
C LEU A 149 1.07 -3.84 17.57
N ILE A 150 -0.12 -4.33 17.20
CA ILE A 150 -0.63 -5.63 17.70
C ILE A 150 0.04 -6.79 16.95
N ILE A 151 0.33 -6.65 15.66
CA ILE A 151 1.11 -7.66 14.91
C ILE A 151 2.55 -7.72 15.45
N LEU A 152 3.18 -6.57 15.75
CA LEU A 152 4.51 -6.52 16.36
C LEU A 152 4.52 -6.94 17.85
N CYS A 153 3.47 -6.66 18.62
CA CYS A 153 3.40 -7.02 20.05
C CYS A 153 2.86 -8.43 20.33
N ASN A 154 2.16 -9.08 19.39
CA ASN A 154 1.72 -10.48 19.56
C ASN A 154 2.78 -11.51 19.15
N ILE A 155 3.95 -11.07 18.68
CA ILE A 155 5.13 -11.93 18.50
C ILE A 155 5.97 -11.98 19.80
N GLU A 156 5.70 -11.10 20.78
CA GLU A 156 6.43 -11.06 22.06
C GLU A 156 5.68 -11.70 23.26
N ASN A 157 4.67 -12.56 23.05
CA ASN A 157 4.04 -13.33 24.15
C ASN A 157 3.88 -14.82 23.87
#